data_AF-A0A3L7NBS5-F1
#
_entry.id   AF-A0A3L7NBS5-F1
#
_cell.length_a   1.000
_cell.length_b   1.000
_cell.length_c   1.000
_cell.angle_alpha   90.00
_cell.angle_beta   90.00
_cell.angle_gamma   90.00
#
_symmetry.space_group_name_H-M   'P 1'
#
loop_
_entity.id
_entity.type
_entity.pdbx_description
1 polymer ?
#
loop_
_entity_poly.entity_id
_entity_poly.type
_entity_poly.pdbx_seq_one_letter_code
_entity_poly.pdbx_strand_id
1 'polypeptide(L)' 'MTTDPVIDEIHRTRREISDRFGGDLHAMLADARKRQAESGRPVWSPESANKPMHPSGSSSVSGNGSSTPAAG' A
#
# COMPACT_ATOMS: atom_id res chain seq x y z
N MET A 1 5.44 -19.48 -25.30
CA MET A 1 5.05 -18.26 -24.57
C MET A 1 3.89 -17.63 -25.32
N THR A 2 2.68 -17.70 -24.76
CA THR A 2 1.55 -16.91 -25.26
C THR A 2 1.73 -15.49 -24.76
N THR A 3 1.97 -14.57 -25.69
CA THR A 3 2.03 -13.14 -25.39
C THR A 3 0.59 -12.65 -25.21
N ASP A 4 0.29 -12.11 -24.03
CA ASP A 4 -1.01 -11.51 -23.75
C ASP A 4 -0.96 -10.03 -24.17
N PRO A 5 -1.78 -9.60 -25.15
CA PRO A 5 -1.75 -8.23 -25.66
C PRO A 5 -2.09 -7.18 -24.59
N VAL A 6 -2.88 -7.53 -23.56
CA VAL A 6 -3.20 -6.61 -22.45
C VAL A 6 -1.97 -6.40 -21.58
N ILE A 7 -1.23 -7.46 -21.30
CA ILE A 7 0.00 -7.38 -20.50
C ILE A 7 1.07 -6.58 -21.24
N ASP A 8 1.19 -6.75 -22.55
CA ASP A 8 2.12 -5.97 -23.37
C ASP A 8 1.79 -4.48 -23.37
N GLU A 9 0.50 -4.13 -23.44
CA GLU A 9 0.06 -2.74 -23.35
C GLU A 9 0.40 -2.13 -21.99
N ILE A 10 0.20 -2.87 -20.90
CA ILE A 10 0.59 -2.43 -19.55
C ILE A 10 2.10 -2.19 -19.49
N HIS A 11 2.92 -3.10 -20.03
CA HIS A 11 4.37 -2.95 -20.05
C HIS A 11 4.84 -1.76 -20.89
N ARG A 12 4.24 -1.56 -22.07
CA ARG A 12 4.50 -0.39 -22.92
C ARG A 12 4.17 0.90 -22.17
N THR A 13 2.99 0.98 -21.57
CA THR A 13 2.55 2.16 -20.81
C THR A 13 3.49 2.47 -19.64
N ARG A 14 3.93 1.44 -18.89
CA ARG A 14 4.88 1.62 -17.78
C ARG A 14 6.24 2.14 -18.25
N ARG A 15 6.73 1.70 -19.41
CA ARG A 15 7.97 2.21 -20.01
C ARG A 15 7.84 3.67 -20.44
N GLU A 16 6.79 3.99 -21.19
CA GLU A 16 6.54 5.38 -21.63
C GLU A 16 6.42 6.36 -20.46
N ILE A 17 5.77 5.93 -19.37
CA ILE A 17 5.70 6.70 -18.13
C ILE A 17 7.10 6.82 -17.50
N SER A 18 7.86 5.73 -17.37
CA SER A 18 9.22 5.77 -16.80
C SER A 18 10.16 6.67 -17.58
N ASP A 19 10.17 6.56 -18.90
CA ASP A 19 11.05 7.32 -19.80
C ASP A 19 10.81 8.82 -19.70
N ARG A 20 9.54 9.24 -19.56
CA ARG A 20 9.17 10.66 -19.38
C ARG A 20 9.83 11.31 -18.15
N PHE A 21 10.10 10.52 -17.11
CA PHE A 21 10.67 11.00 -15.86
C PHE A 21 12.08 10.45 -15.60
N GLY A 22 12.69 9.77 -16.58
CA GLY A 22 14.00 9.12 -16.41
C GLY A 22 14.03 8.08 -15.28
N GLY A 23 12.89 7.46 -14.97
CA GLY A 23 12.74 6.53 -13.84
C GLY A 23 12.70 7.20 -12.46
N ASP A 24 12.66 8.52 -12.37
CA ASP A 24 12.58 9.24 -11.09
C ASP A 24 11.14 9.24 -10.54
N LEU A 25 10.91 8.39 -9.54
CA LEU A 25 9.63 8.28 -8.83
C LEU A 25 9.24 9.58 -8.11
N HIS A 26 10.19 10.35 -7.59
CA HIS A 26 9.90 11.61 -6.91
C HIS A 26 9.40 12.65 -7.92
N ALA A 27 10.02 12.73 -9.10
CA ALA A 27 9.56 13.60 -10.17
C ALA A 27 8.15 13.23 -10.67
N MET A 28 7.87 11.93 -10.82
CA MET A 28 6.52 11.43 -11.14
C MET A 28 5.48 11.87 -10.10
N LEU A 29 5.80 11.71 -8.82
CA LEU A 29 4.89 12.07 -7.73
C LEU A 29 4.65 13.58 -7.66
N ALA A 30 5.69 14.39 -7.90
CA ALA A 30 5.58 15.84 -7.92
C ALA A 30 4.65 16.32 -9.04
N ASP A 31 4.80 15.77 -10.25
CA ASP A 31 3.91 16.07 -11.38
C ASP A 31 2.46 15.61 -11.11
N ALA A 32 2.27 14.41 -10.53
CA ALA A 32 0.94 13.93 -10.15
C ALA A 32 0.26 14.86 -9.13
N ARG A 33 0.99 15.33 -8.12
CA ARG A 33 0.48 16.31 -7.14
C ARG A 33 0.12 17.64 -7.79
N LYS A 34 0.94 18.13 -8.72
CA LYS A 34 0.65 19.35 -9.48
C LYS A 34 -0.65 19.23 -10.26
N ARG A 35 -0.83 18.13 -11.01
CA ARG A 35 -2.08 17.85 -11.74
C ARG A 35 -3.29 17.71 -10.82
N GLN A 36 -3.10 17.09 -9.65
CA GLN A 36 -4.16 16.99 -8.64
C GLN A 36 -4.59 18.37 -8.15
N ALA A 37 -3.65 19.27 -7.86
CA ALA A 37 -3.94 20.65 -7.44
C ALA A 37 -4.64 21.46 -8.56
N GLU A 38 -4.19 21.29 -9.80
CA GLU A 38 -4.78 21.95 -10.98
C GLU A 38 -6.17 21.43 -11.34
N SER A 39 -6.52 20.21 -10.93
CA SER A 39 -7.80 19.58 -11.28
C SER A 39 -9.04 20.26 -10.68
N GLY A 40 -8.85 21.08 -9.64
CA GLY A 40 -9.96 21.68 -8.87
C GLY A 40 -10.87 20.66 -8.17
N ARG A 41 -10.50 19.37 -8.18
CA ARG A 41 -11.29 18.31 -7.56
C ARG A 41 -11.06 18.30 -6.04
N PRO A 42 -12.11 18.06 -5.23
CA PRO A 42 -11.95 17.95 -3.79
C PRO A 42 -11.04 16.76 -3.47
N VAL A 43 -10.05 17.02 -2.61
CA VAL A 43 -9.17 15.99 -2.07
C VAL A 43 -9.78 15.52 -0.76
N TRP A 44 -10.07 14.22 -0.68
CA TRP A 44 -10.56 13.63 0.55
C TRP A 44 -9.47 13.67 1.63
N SER A 45 -9.78 14.27 2.78
CA SER A 45 -8.93 14.33 3.96
C SER A 45 -9.78 14.00 5.17
N PRO A 46 -9.73 12.77 5.72
CA PRO A 46 -10.48 12.42 6.91
C PRO A 46 -9.92 13.16 8.13
N GLU A 47 -10.80 13.73 8.96
CA GLU A 47 -10.41 14.42 10.21
C GLU A 47 -9.93 13.45 11.30
N SER A 48 -10.30 12.17 11.23
CA SER A 48 -9.90 11.16 12.21
C SER A 48 -9.04 10.08 11.55
N ALA A 49 -7.78 9.98 11.98
CA ALA A 49 -7.01 8.76 11.79
C ALA A 49 -7.78 7.62 12.46
N ASN A 50 -8.02 6.52 11.73
CA ASN A 50 -8.62 5.31 12.30
C ASN A 50 -7.91 4.98 13.62
N LYS A 51 -8.60 5.15 14.75
CA LYS A 51 -8.07 4.70 16.04
C LYS A 51 -7.90 3.18 15.91
N PRO A 52 -6.72 2.62 16.21
CA PRO A 52 -6.55 1.18 16.22
C PRO A 52 -7.61 0.60 17.15
N MET A 53 -8.53 -0.20 16.59
CA MET A 53 -9.48 -0.95 17.39
C MET A 53 -8.66 -1.91 18.24
N HIS A 54 -8.62 -1.67 19.55
CA HIS A 54 -7.98 -2.59 20.48
C HIS A 54 -8.65 -3.97 20.27
N PRO A 55 -7.90 -5.05 20.01
CA PRO A 55 -8.51 -6.36 19.94
C PRO A 55 -9.16 -6.64 21.29
N SER A 56 -10.48 -6.78 21.30
CA SER A 56 -11.25 -7.23 22.46
C SER A 56 -10.92 -8.70 22.68
N GLY A 57 -9.77 -8.96 23.28
CA GLY A 57 -9.23 -10.30 23.49
C GLY A 57 -8.15 -10.35 24.56
N SER A 58 -7.95 -9.30 25.37
CA SER A 58 -7.19 -9.41 26.61
C SER A 58 -8.11 -9.94 27.72
N SER A 59 -8.58 -11.17 27.57
CA SER A 59 -8.89 -11.96 28.76
C SER A 59 -7.57 -12.19 29.47
N SER A 60 -7.40 -11.49 30.59
CA SER A 60 -6.45 -11.84 31.64
C SER A 60 -6.70 -13.30 32.02
N VAL A 61 -5.96 -14.24 31.44
CA VAL A 61 -5.81 -15.60 31.97
C VAL A 61 -4.58 -15.59 32.87
N SER A 62 -4.80 -15.19 34.12
CA SER A 62 -3.97 -15.67 35.22
C SER A 62 -4.36 -17.12 35.46
N GLY A 63 -3.52 -18.04 35.00
CA GLY A 63 -3.69 -19.47 35.20
C GLY A 63 -2.34 -20.16 35.13
N ASN A 64 -1.71 -20.35 36.28
CA ASN A 64 -0.54 -21.20 36.42
C ASN A 64 -0.87 -22.61 35.91
N GLY A 65 -0.27 -23.00 34.79
CA GLY A 65 -0.29 -24.37 34.29
C GLY A 65 1.11 -24.74 33.84
N SER A 66 1.93 -25.25 34.76
CA SER A 66 3.19 -25.91 34.42
C SER A 66 2.90 -27.10 33.52
N SER A 67 3.46 -27.13 32.31
CA SER A 67 3.52 -28.35 31.51
C SER A 67 4.91 -28.45 30.88
N THR A 68 5.64 -29.43 31.38
CA THR A 68 6.99 -29.87 31.02
C THR A 68 7.08 -30.24 29.53
N PRO A 69 8.17 -29.92 28.81
CA PRO A 69 8.34 -30.40 27.44
C PRO A 69 8.74 -31.88 27.43
N ALA A 70 8.13 -32.67 26.54
CA ALA A 70 8.61 -34.02 26.24
C ALA A 70 9.94 -33.92 25.46
N ALA A 71 10.97 -34.60 25.96
CA ALA A 71 12.22 -34.82 25.23
C ALA A 71 11.97 -35.74 24.02
N GLY A 72 12.73 -35.50 22.95
CA GLY A 72 12.63 -36.23 21.68
C GLY A 72 13.18 -37.65 21.70
#